data_AF-A0A2N2KSY3-F1
#
_entry.id   AF-A0A2N2KSY3-F1
#
_cell.length_a   1.000
_cell.length_b   1.000
_cell.length_c   1.000
_cell.angle_alpha   90.00
_cell.angle_beta   90.00
_cell.angle_gamma   90.00
#
_symmetry.space_group_name_H-M   'P 1'
#
loop_
_entity.id
_entity.type
_entity.pdbx_description
1 polymer ?
#
loop_
_entity_poly.entity_id
_entity_poly.type
_entity_poly.pdbx_seq_one_letter_code
_entity_poly.pdbx_strand_id
1 'polypeptide(L)'
;MLTIDWKERLDMDTEDYLKNKLTKGDYDFEIIFNAYPERVNGKIPTDVINHVAGVIVHKLGKTHEQYVPFYQKLWVKKGEYGKIAFSLIMSKLLHKKPQIYLPLFEDALAHADNTEVASLLDKVMLPLLRKHPEKYLSIAYAYSNSKNEFIHKNGLNLLVKLLKKREDLIPTIMEHFSHQWSYPLGEAMPSHVLMLKAVAKQSPDYYLKVWEEHGSSRDPQIVELLCAAVTDYIPQIEAPVELWTHSGNARVKKAATAAYKLLLKKKGA
;
A
#
# COMPACT_ATOMS: atom_id res chain seq x y z
N MET A 1 -31.25 -27.33 -23.36
CA MET A 1 -30.94 -26.43 -22.23
C MET A 1 -29.83 -25.53 -22.70
N LEU A 2 -30.13 -24.28 -23.09
CA LEU A 2 -29.09 -23.30 -23.46
C LEU A 2 -28.41 -22.88 -22.15
N THR A 3 -27.22 -23.41 -21.90
CA THR A 3 -26.30 -22.91 -20.88
C THR A 3 -25.84 -21.52 -21.31
N ILE A 4 -26.66 -20.50 -21.02
CA ILE A 4 -26.21 -19.12 -21.09
C ILE A 4 -24.99 -19.02 -20.17
N ASP A 5 -23.87 -18.51 -20.70
CA ASP A 5 -22.69 -18.23 -19.89
C ASP A 5 -23.13 -17.32 -18.74
N TRP A 6 -22.81 -17.70 -17.50
CA TRP A 6 -23.21 -16.95 -16.32
C TRP A 6 -22.75 -15.49 -16.42
N LYS A 7 -21.65 -15.21 -17.14
CA LYS A 7 -21.20 -13.85 -17.43
C LYS A 7 -22.19 -13.06 -18.27
N GLU A 8 -22.68 -13.63 -19.37
CA GLU A 8 -23.68 -12.97 -20.23
C GLU A 8 -24.95 -12.68 -19.44
N ARG A 9 -25.38 -13.62 -18.58
CA ARG A 9 -26.55 -13.43 -17.74
C ARG A 9 -26.34 -12.29 -16.72
N LEU A 10 -25.20 -12.28 -16.03
CA LEU A 10 -24.87 -11.22 -15.08
C LEU A 10 -24.74 -9.85 -15.77
N ASP A 11 -24.25 -9.80 -17.00
CA ASP A 11 -24.17 -8.56 -17.78
C ASP A 11 -25.58 -8.01 -18.05
N MET A 12 -26.51 -8.86 -18.46
CA MET A 12 -27.91 -8.48 -18.66
C MET A 12 -28.58 -8.01 -17.36
N ASP A 13 -28.41 -8.76 -16.26
CA ASP A 13 -29.00 -8.40 -14.96
C ASP A 13 -28.37 -7.13 -14.38
N THR A 14 -27.08 -6.89 -14.63
CA THR A 14 -26.41 -5.64 -14.28
C THR A 14 -27.00 -4.48 -15.09
N GLU A 15 -27.22 -4.64 -16.39
CA GLU A 15 -27.85 -3.60 -17.20
C GLU A 15 -29.27 -3.25 -16.73
N ASP A 16 -30.08 -4.27 -16.43
CA ASP A 16 -31.43 -4.07 -15.89
C ASP A 16 -31.37 -3.32 -14.56
N TYR A 17 -30.50 -3.75 -13.65
CA TYR A 17 -30.27 -3.09 -12.37
C TYR A 17 -29.91 -1.61 -12.55
N LEU A 18 -28.98 -1.29 -13.45
CA LEU A 18 -28.56 0.09 -13.69
C LEU A 18 -29.70 0.96 -14.23
N LYS A 19 -30.52 0.43 -15.15
CA LYS A 19 -31.62 1.18 -15.78
C LYS A 19 -32.81 1.36 -14.82
N ASN A 20 -33.18 0.32 -14.10
CA ASN A 20 -34.47 0.24 -13.41
C ASN A 20 -34.42 0.41 -11.89
N LYS A 21 -33.25 0.20 -11.26
CA LYS A 21 -33.06 0.24 -9.81
C LYS A 21 -32.12 1.36 -9.38
N LEU A 22 -30.91 1.40 -9.92
CA LEU A 22 -29.88 2.36 -9.51
C LEU A 22 -30.35 3.82 -9.67
N THR A 23 -30.96 4.15 -10.81
CA THR A 23 -31.52 5.47 -11.12
C THR A 23 -32.63 5.91 -10.17
N LYS A 24 -33.32 4.96 -9.53
CA LYS A 24 -34.39 5.20 -8.56
C LYS A 24 -33.89 5.23 -7.11
N GLY A 25 -32.57 5.14 -6.89
CA GLY A 25 -31.98 5.12 -5.55
C GLY A 25 -31.97 3.74 -4.86
N ASP A 26 -32.39 2.67 -5.56
CA ASP A 26 -32.31 1.30 -5.07
C ASP A 26 -30.88 0.77 -5.25
N TYR A 27 -30.12 0.80 -4.16
CA TYR A 27 -28.70 0.44 -4.14
C TYR A 27 -28.46 -1.03 -3.83
N ASP A 28 -29.51 -1.87 -3.92
CA ASP A 28 -29.41 -3.30 -3.68
C ASP A 28 -28.85 -4.08 -4.87
N PHE A 29 -27.56 -3.88 -5.14
CA PHE A 29 -26.87 -4.53 -6.26
C PHE A 29 -26.70 -6.05 -6.08
N GLU A 30 -26.87 -6.57 -4.86
CA GLU A 30 -26.74 -8.00 -4.56
C GLU A 30 -27.80 -8.83 -5.27
N ILE A 31 -28.92 -8.22 -5.67
CA ILE A 31 -29.96 -8.86 -6.48
C ILE A 31 -29.43 -9.40 -7.81
N ILE A 32 -28.37 -8.80 -8.36
CA ILE A 32 -27.72 -9.25 -9.60
C ILE A 32 -27.17 -10.68 -9.42
N PHE A 33 -26.74 -11.02 -8.20
CA PHE A 33 -26.13 -12.33 -7.91
C PHE A 33 -27.14 -13.48 -7.82
N ASN A 34 -28.45 -13.20 -7.83
CA ASN A 34 -29.48 -14.25 -7.83
C ASN A 34 -29.38 -15.16 -9.06
N ALA A 35 -28.87 -14.63 -10.17
CA ALA A 35 -28.68 -15.39 -11.39
C ALA A 35 -27.41 -16.26 -11.39
N TYR A 36 -26.50 -16.08 -10.43
CA TYR A 36 -25.34 -16.93 -10.29
C TYR A 36 -25.69 -18.11 -9.36
N PRO A 37 -25.56 -19.38 -9.79
CA PRO A 37 -26.00 -20.53 -9.00
C PRO A 37 -24.95 -21.02 -7.98
N GLU A 38 -23.66 -20.81 -8.25
CA GLU A 38 -22.60 -21.39 -7.44
C GLU A 38 -22.29 -20.55 -6.19
N ARG A 39 -21.99 -21.22 -5.07
CA ARG A 39 -21.60 -20.58 -3.81
C ARG A 39 -20.37 -21.28 -3.27
N VAL A 40 -19.37 -20.52 -2.86
CA VAL A 40 -18.19 -21.04 -2.16
C VAL A 40 -18.37 -20.72 -0.68
N ASN A 41 -18.50 -21.75 0.15
CA ASN A 41 -18.83 -21.61 1.58
C ASN A 41 -20.07 -20.74 1.84
N GLY A 42 -21.11 -20.91 1.02
CA GLY A 42 -22.35 -20.14 1.10
C GLY A 42 -22.25 -18.67 0.64
N LYS A 43 -21.09 -18.25 0.10
CA LYS A 43 -20.86 -16.87 -0.37
C LYS A 43 -20.69 -16.78 -1.88
N ILE A 44 -20.95 -15.58 -2.42
CA ILE A 44 -20.65 -15.25 -3.80
C ILE A 44 -19.12 -15.17 -3.96
N PRO A 45 -18.52 -15.85 -4.96
CA PRO A 45 -17.09 -15.75 -5.22
C PRO A 45 -16.66 -14.31 -5.53
N THR A 46 -15.47 -13.93 -5.07
CA THR A 46 -14.90 -12.59 -5.29
C THR A 46 -14.80 -12.23 -6.78
N ASP A 47 -14.50 -13.20 -7.64
CA ASP A 47 -14.37 -12.99 -9.08
C ASP A 47 -15.70 -12.60 -9.73
N VAL A 48 -16.83 -13.11 -9.23
CA VAL A 48 -18.17 -12.76 -9.70
C VAL A 48 -18.51 -11.32 -9.30
N ILE A 49 -18.21 -10.94 -8.05
CA ILE A 49 -18.41 -9.57 -7.57
C ILE A 49 -17.56 -8.60 -8.38
N ASN A 50 -16.30 -8.97 -8.65
CA ASN A 50 -15.39 -8.18 -9.47
C ASN A 50 -15.89 -8.05 -10.91
N HIS A 51 -16.44 -9.11 -11.50
CA HIS A 51 -17.06 -9.07 -12.82
C HIS A 51 -18.20 -8.05 -12.87
N VAL A 52 -19.17 -8.19 -11.96
CA VAL A 52 -20.35 -7.28 -11.87
C VAL A 52 -19.92 -5.84 -11.63
N ALA A 53 -19.04 -5.57 -10.66
CA ALA A 53 -18.54 -4.22 -10.40
C ALA A 53 -17.77 -3.66 -11.62
N GLY A 54 -17.08 -4.51 -12.38
CA GLY A 54 -16.43 -4.14 -13.62
C GLY A 54 -17.41 -3.73 -14.71
N VAL A 55 -18.52 -4.47 -14.87
CA VAL A 55 -19.59 -4.19 -15.82
C VAL A 55 -20.31 -2.90 -15.42
N ILE A 56 -20.60 -2.68 -14.14
CA ILE A 56 -21.16 -1.43 -13.61
C ILE A 56 -20.30 -0.24 -14.07
N VAL A 57 -19.00 -0.26 -13.81
CA VAL A 57 -18.10 0.83 -14.21
C VAL A 57 -18.11 1.05 -15.73
N HIS A 58 -18.11 -0.04 -16.51
CA HIS A 58 -18.12 0.04 -17.96
C HIS A 58 -19.41 0.67 -18.49
N LYS A 59 -20.58 0.21 -18.01
CA LYS A 59 -21.90 0.66 -18.47
C LYS A 59 -22.25 2.07 -18.01
N LEU A 60 -21.78 2.49 -16.83
CA LEU A 60 -21.92 3.88 -16.38
C LEU A 60 -21.13 4.87 -17.26
N GLY A 61 -20.07 4.43 -17.95
CA GLY A 61 -19.39 5.24 -18.96
C GLY A 61 -18.97 6.62 -18.41
N LYS A 62 -19.47 7.71 -19.02
CA LYS A 62 -19.15 9.09 -18.60
C LYS A 62 -19.98 9.61 -17.42
N THR A 63 -21.08 8.94 -17.06
CA THR A 63 -22.01 9.39 -16.00
C THR A 63 -21.65 8.84 -14.63
N HIS A 64 -20.52 8.12 -14.50
CA HIS A 64 -20.07 7.48 -13.27
C HIS A 64 -20.02 8.42 -12.04
N GLU A 65 -19.83 9.73 -12.23
CA GLU A 65 -19.79 10.69 -11.12
C GLU A 65 -21.17 10.99 -10.51
N GLN A 66 -22.25 10.76 -11.25
CA GLN A 66 -23.62 10.97 -10.75
C GLN A 66 -24.01 9.94 -9.69
N TYR A 67 -23.25 8.85 -9.59
CA TYR A 67 -23.53 7.70 -8.72
C TYR A 67 -22.60 7.62 -7.50
N VAL A 68 -21.96 8.73 -7.11
CA VAL A 68 -21.17 8.80 -5.86
C VAL A 68 -21.95 8.30 -4.63
N PRO A 69 -23.25 8.63 -4.44
CA PRO A 69 -24.02 8.12 -3.30
C PRO A 69 -24.15 6.59 -3.29
N PHE A 70 -24.17 5.96 -4.47
CA PHE A 70 -24.19 4.50 -4.58
C PHE A 70 -22.86 3.91 -4.10
N TYR A 71 -21.73 4.45 -4.55
CA TYR A 71 -20.41 3.99 -4.11
C TYR A 71 -20.22 4.14 -2.61
N GLN A 72 -20.70 5.23 -2.01
CA GLN A 72 -20.69 5.41 -0.57
C GLN A 72 -21.53 4.34 0.15
N LYS A 73 -22.75 4.03 -0.34
CA LYS A 73 -23.55 2.95 0.26
C LYS A 73 -22.94 1.57 0.07
N LEU A 74 -22.19 1.31 -1.02
CA LEU A 74 -21.46 0.05 -1.17
C LEU A 74 -20.51 -0.17 0.02
N TRP A 75 -19.76 0.87 0.40
CA TRP A 75 -18.85 0.79 1.53
C TRP A 75 -19.57 0.64 2.87
N VAL A 76 -20.55 1.52 3.13
CA VAL A 76 -21.15 1.67 4.46
C VAL A 76 -22.23 0.64 4.76
N LYS A 77 -22.99 0.18 3.76
CA LYS A 77 -24.25 -0.58 3.98
C LYS A 77 -24.32 -1.95 3.33
N LYS A 78 -23.40 -2.32 2.43
CA LYS A 78 -23.48 -3.56 1.65
C LYS A 78 -22.48 -4.64 2.07
N GLY A 79 -21.96 -4.53 3.29
CA GLY A 79 -21.09 -5.55 3.89
C GLY A 79 -19.90 -5.89 3.01
N GLU A 80 -19.47 -7.15 3.07
CA GLU A 80 -18.27 -7.64 2.37
C GLU A 80 -18.36 -7.50 0.85
N TYR A 81 -19.51 -7.84 0.25
CA TYR A 81 -19.67 -7.74 -1.20
C TYR A 81 -19.59 -6.29 -1.66
N GLY A 82 -20.21 -5.38 -0.91
CA GLY A 82 -20.11 -3.94 -1.12
C GLY A 82 -18.68 -3.44 -1.07
N LYS A 83 -17.89 -3.83 -0.06
CA LYS A 83 -16.48 -3.41 0.08
C LYS A 83 -15.58 -3.93 -1.06
N ILE A 84 -15.82 -5.16 -1.52
CA ILE A 84 -15.13 -5.74 -2.68
C ILE A 84 -15.46 -4.93 -3.95
N ALA A 85 -16.75 -4.71 -4.21
CA ALA A 85 -17.21 -3.93 -5.36
C ALA A 85 -16.67 -2.49 -5.32
N PHE A 86 -16.75 -1.83 -4.16
CA PHE A 86 -16.20 -0.50 -3.93
C PHE A 86 -14.71 -0.43 -4.27
N SER A 87 -13.91 -1.37 -3.75
CA SER A 87 -12.47 -1.42 -4.01
C SER A 87 -12.16 -1.54 -5.51
N LEU A 88 -12.88 -2.40 -6.22
CA LEU A 88 -12.68 -2.53 -7.67
C LEU A 88 -13.10 -1.25 -8.41
N ILE A 89 -14.24 -0.66 -8.07
CA ILE A 89 -14.74 0.57 -8.69
C ILE A 89 -13.72 1.70 -8.49
N MET A 90 -13.22 1.90 -7.27
CA MET A 90 -12.21 2.91 -6.95
C MET A 90 -10.92 2.68 -7.74
N SER A 91 -10.45 1.43 -7.87
CA SER A 91 -9.25 1.13 -8.66
C SER A 91 -9.36 1.55 -10.14
N LYS A 92 -10.59 1.59 -10.69
CA LYS A 92 -10.87 1.98 -12.08
C LYS A 92 -11.22 3.45 -12.26
N LEU A 93 -11.83 4.09 -11.25
CA LEU A 93 -12.37 5.45 -11.38
C LEU A 93 -11.49 6.53 -10.74
N LEU A 94 -10.71 6.20 -9.69
CA LEU A 94 -9.99 7.21 -8.92
C LEU A 94 -9.04 8.04 -9.80
N HIS A 95 -8.28 7.41 -10.68
CA HIS A 95 -7.37 8.12 -11.59
C HIS A 95 -8.07 8.98 -12.66
N LYS A 96 -9.35 8.71 -12.95
CA LYS A 96 -10.09 9.45 -13.98
C LYS A 96 -10.58 10.81 -13.46
N LYS A 97 -11.05 10.85 -12.22
CA LYS A 97 -11.51 12.07 -11.53
C LYS A 97 -11.05 12.08 -10.06
N PRO A 98 -9.75 12.29 -9.78
CA PRO A 98 -9.21 12.21 -8.42
C PRO A 98 -9.92 13.14 -7.44
N GLN A 99 -10.32 14.33 -7.87
CA GLN A 99 -11.03 15.32 -7.06
C GLN A 99 -12.39 14.84 -6.53
N ILE A 100 -13.01 13.83 -7.15
CA ILE A 100 -14.29 13.26 -6.71
C ILE A 100 -14.04 12.01 -5.88
N TYR A 101 -13.15 11.13 -6.33
CA TYR A 101 -13.01 9.78 -5.80
C TYR A 101 -11.96 9.64 -4.72
N LEU A 102 -10.96 10.52 -4.68
CA LEU A 102 -9.97 10.50 -3.61
C LEU A 102 -10.62 10.83 -2.25
N PRO A 103 -11.47 11.88 -2.10
CA PRO A 103 -12.16 12.13 -0.84
C PRO A 103 -13.02 10.95 -0.38
N LEU A 104 -13.72 10.28 -1.32
CA LEU A 104 -14.53 9.10 -1.02
C LEU A 104 -13.66 7.91 -0.57
N PHE A 105 -12.50 7.72 -1.19
CA PHE A 105 -11.54 6.68 -0.81
C PHE A 105 -10.89 6.97 0.55
N GLU A 106 -10.58 8.22 0.84
CA GLU A 106 -10.03 8.65 2.13
C GLU A 106 -11.04 8.51 3.27
N ASP A 107 -12.32 8.84 3.02
CA ASP A 107 -13.41 8.59 3.95
C ASP A 107 -13.56 7.09 4.25
N ALA A 108 -13.47 6.24 3.23
CA ALA A 108 -13.48 4.79 3.40
C ALA A 108 -12.29 4.31 4.24
N LEU A 109 -11.07 4.81 3.97
CA LEU A 109 -9.86 4.49 4.74
C LEU A 109 -9.95 4.91 6.20
N ALA A 110 -10.52 6.09 6.47
CA ALA A 110 -10.61 6.64 7.83
C ALA A 110 -11.50 5.78 8.76
N HIS A 111 -12.48 5.09 8.19
CA HIS A 111 -13.44 4.24 8.92
C HIS A 111 -13.16 2.74 8.77
N ALA A 112 -12.11 2.38 8.05
CA ALA A 112 -11.73 1.00 7.78
C ALA A 112 -10.99 0.36 8.96
N ASP A 113 -11.18 -0.95 9.16
CA ASP A 113 -10.33 -1.74 10.03
C ASP A 113 -8.95 -2.02 9.37
N ASN A 114 -8.02 -2.61 10.13
CA ASN A 114 -6.67 -2.88 9.62
C ASN A 114 -6.64 -3.77 8.36
N THR A 115 -7.54 -4.75 8.24
CA THR A 115 -7.59 -5.65 7.08
C THR A 115 -8.16 -4.95 5.85
N GLU A 116 -9.14 -4.09 6.07
CA GLU A 116 -9.76 -3.25 5.05
C GLU A 116 -8.80 -2.19 4.52
N VAL A 117 -8.09 -1.49 5.41
CA VAL A 117 -7.02 -0.55 5.02
C VAL A 117 -5.99 -1.26 4.15
N ALA A 118 -5.51 -2.44 4.58
CA ALA A 118 -4.56 -3.21 3.79
C ALA A 118 -5.10 -3.56 2.40
N SER A 119 -6.35 -4.04 2.32
CA SER A 119 -7.01 -4.37 1.04
C SER A 119 -7.20 -3.14 0.14
N LEU A 120 -7.64 -2.01 0.69
CA LEU A 120 -7.84 -0.77 -0.06
C LEU A 120 -6.53 -0.25 -0.62
N LEU A 121 -5.47 -0.17 0.18
CA LEU A 121 -4.16 0.29 -0.28
C LEU A 121 -3.57 -0.65 -1.35
N ASP A 122 -3.71 -1.96 -1.19
CA ASP A 122 -3.19 -2.94 -2.15
C ASP A 122 -3.96 -2.97 -3.47
N LYS A 123 -5.29 -2.90 -3.42
CA LYS A 123 -6.14 -3.05 -4.63
C LYS A 123 -6.37 -1.74 -5.36
N VAL A 124 -6.35 -0.61 -4.65
CA VAL A 124 -6.62 0.71 -5.23
C VAL A 124 -5.33 1.50 -5.38
N MET A 125 -4.61 1.75 -4.29
CA MET A 125 -3.47 2.69 -4.33
C MET A 125 -2.22 2.12 -4.99
N LEU A 126 -1.88 0.85 -4.74
CA LEU A 126 -0.67 0.25 -5.31
C LEU A 126 -0.70 0.24 -6.85
N PRO A 127 -1.79 -0.14 -7.55
CA PRO A 127 -1.88 -0.02 -9.00
C PRO A 127 -1.70 1.43 -9.50
N LEU A 128 -2.23 2.40 -8.77
CA LEU A 128 -2.12 3.81 -9.13
C LEU A 128 -0.69 4.33 -8.97
N LEU A 129 -0.04 4.02 -7.86
CA LEU A 129 1.38 4.34 -7.64
C LEU A 129 2.28 3.71 -8.70
N ARG A 130 1.99 2.48 -9.12
CA ARG A 130 2.76 1.81 -10.17
C ARG A 130 2.60 2.48 -11.54
N LYS A 131 1.45 3.07 -11.84
CA LYS A 131 1.14 3.68 -13.15
C LYS A 131 1.43 5.17 -13.21
N HIS A 132 1.19 5.89 -12.12
CA HIS A 132 1.24 7.35 -12.01
C HIS A 132 1.95 7.77 -10.71
N PRO A 133 3.19 7.32 -10.46
CA PRO A 133 3.91 7.64 -9.23
C PRO A 133 4.01 9.16 -8.98
N GLU A 134 4.19 9.95 -10.04
CA GLU A 134 4.29 11.41 -9.98
C GLU A 134 3.06 12.09 -9.37
N LYS A 135 1.89 11.45 -9.43
CA LYS A 135 0.63 11.99 -8.89
C LYS A 135 0.32 11.50 -7.48
N TYR A 136 0.74 10.28 -7.14
CA TYR A 136 0.23 9.57 -5.97
C TYR A 136 1.29 9.32 -4.90
N LEU A 137 2.57 9.51 -5.19
CA LEU A 137 3.65 9.20 -4.25
C LEU A 137 3.60 10.08 -2.99
N SER A 138 3.24 11.37 -3.12
CA SER A 138 3.01 12.26 -1.98
C SER A 138 1.89 11.78 -1.06
N ILE A 139 0.85 11.16 -1.62
CA ILE A 139 -0.26 10.58 -0.85
C ILE A 139 0.23 9.34 -0.09
N ALA A 140 1.05 8.50 -0.71
CA ALA A 140 1.64 7.35 -0.02
C ALA A 140 2.53 7.77 1.16
N TYR A 141 3.29 8.86 1.01
CA TYR A 141 4.05 9.45 2.12
C TYR A 141 3.16 9.97 3.24
N ALA A 142 2.04 10.61 2.90
CA ALA A 142 1.07 11.05 3.90
C ALA A 142 0.48 9.86 4.67
N TYR A 143 0.16 8.75 3.97
CA TYR A 143 -0.30 7.53 4.63
C TYR A 143 0.76 6.91 5.53
N SER A 144 2.03 6.85 5.09
CA SER A 144 3.12 6.34 5.92
C SER A 144 3.45 7.23 7.12
N ASN A 145 2.92 8.45 7.18
CA ASN A 145 3.07 9.39 8.31
C ASN A 145 1.74 9.67 9.03
N SER A 146 0.71 8.87 8.78
CA SER A 146 -0.60 9.05 9.40
C SER A 146 -0.55 8.84 10.93
N LYS A 147 -1.40 9.55 11.66
CA LYS A 147 -1.63 9.32 13.09
C LYS A 147 -2.50 8.10 13.37
N ASN A 148 -3.26 7.64 12.38
CA ASN A 148 -4.01 6.40 12.48
C ASN A 148 -3.02 5.24 12.28
N GLU A 149 -2.85 4.40 13.31
CA GLU A 149 -1.87 3.31 13.32
C GLU A 149 -2.06 2.31 12.17
N PHE A 150 -3.32 1.99 11.82
CA PHE A 150 -3.62 1.08 10.71
C PHE A 150 -3.20 1.68 9.36
N ILE A 151 -3.48 2.97 9.16
CA ILE A 151 -3.07 3.68 7.94
C ILE A 151 -1.55 3.84 7.90
N HIS A 152 -0.92 4.20 9.01
CA HIS A 152 0.54 4.33 9.14
C HIS A 152 1.27 3.04 8.73
N LYS A 153 0.92 1.93 9.38
CA LYS A 153 1.52 0.62 9.15
C LYS A 153 1.32 0.15 7.71
N ASN A 154 0.09 0.25 7.20
CA ASN A 154 -0.19 -0.22 5.84
C ASN A 154 0.32 0.75 4.76
N GLY A 155 0.43 2.04 5.05
CA GLY A 155 1.09 3.05 4.20
C GLY A 155 2.59 2.77 4.03
N LEU A 156 3.28 2.41 5.11
CA LEU A 156 4.67 1.94 5.02
C LEU A 156 4.77 0.64 4.21
N ASN A 157 3.90 -0.33 4.46
CA ASN A 157 3.88 -1.57 3.68
C ASN A 157 3.56 -1.35 2.20
N LEU A 158 2.74 -0.35 1.87
CA LEU A 158 2.46 0.08 0.51
C LEU A 158 3.75 0.56 -0.19
N LEU A 159 4.55 1.39 0.47
CA LEU A 159 5.85 1.83 -0.03
C LEU A 159 6.81 0.64 -0.20
N VAL A 160 6.92 -0.27 0.78
CA VAL A 160 7.74 -1.50 0.66
C VAL A 160 7.33 -2.34 -0.54
N LYS A 161 6.02 -2.52 -0.77
CA LYS A 161 5.51 -3.24 -1.94
C LYS A 161 5.81 -2.50 -3.23
N LEU A 162 5.77 -1.17 -3.22
CA LEU A 162 6.10 -0.35 -4.39
C LEU A 162 7.58 -0.50 -4.78
N LEU A 163 8.51 -0.45 -3.82
CA LEU A 163 9.95 -0.66 -4.08
C LEU A 163 10.20 -2.00 -4.80
N LYS A 164 9.51 -3.07 -4.39
CA LYS A 164 9.60 -4.40 -5.03
C LYS A 164 9.06 -4.46 -6.47
N LYS A 165 8.22 -3.50 -6.85
CA LYS A 165 7.54 -3.47 -8.16
C LYS A 165 8.09 -2.39 -9.10
N ARG A 166 8.81 -1.41 -8.57
CA ARG A 166 9.35 -0.21 -9.24
C ARG A 166 10.66 0.18 -8.57
N GLU A 167 11.72 -0.58 -8.87
CA GLU A 167 13.07 -0.33 -8.34
C GLU A 167 13.60 1.05 -8.74
N ASP A 168 13.16 1.56 -9.90
CA ASP A 168 13.47 2.89 -10.40
C ASP A 168 12.98 4.02 -9.47
N LEU A 169 12.02 3.74 -8.58
CA LEU A 169 11.53 4.71 -7.59
C LEU A 169 12.30 4.67 -6.26
N ILE A 170 13.21 3.71 -6.07
CA ILE A 170 14.02 3.60 -4.85
C ILE A 170 14.76 4.91 -4.53
N PRO A 171 15.45 5.57 -5.49
CA PRO A 171 16.14 6.83 -5.19
C PRO A 171 15.20 7.93 -4.69
N THR A 172 14.08 8.16 -5.38
CA THR A 172 13.09 9.18 -4.99
C THR A 172 12.47 8.92 -3.63
N ILE A 173 12.17 7.65 -3.32
CA ILE A 173 11.63 7.28 -2.01
C ILE A 173 12.68 7.46 -0.92
N MET A 174 13.91 7.03 -1.15
CA MET A 174 14.98 7.18 -0.17
C MET A 174 15.40 8.63 0.06
N GLU A 175 15.34 9.48 -0.97
CA GLU A 175 15.54 10.93 -0.83
C GLU A 175 14.50 11.53 0.14
N HIS A 176 13.21 11.17 0.00
CA HIS A 176 12.17 11.62 0.91
C HIS A 176 12.41 11.22 2.38
N PHE A 177 12.88 10.00 2.61
CA PHE A 177 13.17 9.50 3.97
C PHE A 177 14.48 10.07 4.53
N SER A 178 15.53 10.19 3.72
CA SER A 178 16.85 10.67 4.15
C SER A 178 16.85 12.16 4.46
N HIS A 179 16.04 12.98 3.77
CA HIS A 179 15.86 14.39 4.13
C HIS A 179 15.38 14.59 5.58
N GLN A 180 14.61 13.64 6.12
CA GLN A 180 14.12 13.70 7.49
C GLN A 180 15.18 13.32 8.52
N TRP A 181 16.30 12.69 8.12
CA TRP A 181 17.37 12.29 9.03
C TRP A 181 18.13 13.47 9.64
N SER A 182 17.99 14.65 9.03
CA SER A 182 18.50 15.92 9.55
C SER A 182 17.76 16.40 10.82
N TYR A 183 16.60 15.82 11.12
CA TYR A 183 15.77 16.16 12.27
C TYR A 183 15.60 14.94 13.19
N PRO A 184 15.35 15.12 14.50
CA PRO A 184 15.08 14.01 15.40
C PRO A 184 13.88 13.18 14.93
N LEU A 185 14.10 11.92 14.58
CA LEU A 185 13.08 10.99 14.10
C LEU A 185 12.16 10.50 15.22
N GLY A 186 12.69 10.37 16.45
CA GLY A 186 11.93 9.87 17.60
C GLY A 186 11.22 8.55 17.29
N GLU A 187 9.89 8.53 17.40
CA GLU A 187 9.04 7.37 17.13
C GLU A 187 9.02 6.94 15.65
N ALA A 188 9.46 7.80 14.72
CA ALA A 188 9.53 7.44 13.30
C ALA A 188 10.74 6.54 12.97
N MET A 189 11.75 6.45 13.83
CA MET A 189 12.98 5.67 13.59
C MET A 189 12.70 4.24 13.03
N PRO A 190 11.79 3.43 13.60
CA PRO A 190 11.50 2.09 13.08
C PRO A 190 11.02 2.08 11.63
N SER A 191 10.31 3.12 11.20
CA SER A 191 9.79 3.28 9.84
C SER A 191 10.91 3.50 8.84
N HIS A 192 11.91 4.31 9.18
CA HIS A 192 13.09 4.51 8.34
C HIS A 192 13.97 3.26 8.30
N VAL A 193 14.13 2.56 9.43
CA VAL A 193 14.84 1.27 9.47
C VAL A 193 14.13 0.23 8.59
N LEU A 194 12.80 0.16 8.63
CA LEU A 194 12.02 -0.74 7.76
C LEU A 194 12.26 -0.41 6.28
N MET A 195 12.28 0.87 5.90
CA MET A 195 12.51 1.26 4.50
C MET A 195 13.92 0.90 4.06
N LEU A 196 14.92 1.20 4.88
CA LEU A 196 16.29 0.90 4.53
C LEU A 196 16.54 -0.62 4.42
N LYS A 197 15.90 -1.43 5.28
CA LYS A 197 15.89 -2.91 5.13
C LYS A 197 15.19 -3.38 3.86
N ALA A 198 14.09 -2.74 3.48
CA ALA A 198 13.40 -3.06 2.23
C ALA A 198 14.28 -2.75 1.01
N VAL A 199 15.02 -1.64 1.05
CA VAL A 199 16.01 -1.28 0.03
C VAL A 199 17.18 -2.27 0.01
N ALA A 200 17.75 -2.64 1.16
CA ALA A 200 18.81 -3.64 1.26
C ALA A 200 18.44 -4.96 0.57
N LYS A 201 17.17 -5.38 0.72
CA LYS A 201 16.65 -6.59 0.07
C LYS A 201 16.42 -6.42 -1.43
N GLN A 202 15.95 -5.25 -1.86
CA GLN A 202 15.53 -5.04 -3.24
C GLN A 202 16.67 -4.58 -4.16
N SER A 203 17.53 -3.70 -3.67
CA SER A 203 18.62 -3.09 -4.40
C SER A 203 19.84 -2.96 -3.48
N PRO A 204 20.63 -4.03 -3.31
CA PRO A 204 21.85 -4.03 -2.51
C PRO A 204 22.83 -2.92 -2.89
N ASP A 205 22.96 -2.61 -4.18
CA ASP A 205 23.85 -1.55 -4.68
C ASP A 205 23.43 -0.17 -4.17
N TYR A 206 22.13 0.15 -4.24
CA TYR A 206 21.63 1.41 -3.67
C TYR A 206 21.77 1.46 -2.15
N TYR A 207 21.55 0.33 -1.47
CA TYR A 207 21.79 0.24 -0.04
C TYR A 207 23.25 0.54 0.32
N LEU A 208 24.21 0.01 -0.45
CA LEU A 208 25.63 0.33 -0.30
C LEU A 208 25.93 1.82 -0.53
N LYS A 209 25.29 2.47 -1.51
CA LYS A 209 25.43 3.93 -1.70
C LYS A 209 25.01 4.73 -0.46
N VAL A 210 23.92 4.33 0.19
CA VAL A 210 23.51 4.96 1.47
C VAL A 210 24.60 4.80 2.53
N TRP A 211 25.28 3.66 2.57
CA TRP A 211 26.43 3.44 3.47
C TRP A 211 27.67 4.22 3.05
N GLU A 212 27.94 4.40 1.76
CA GLU A 212 29.03 5.24 1.29
C GLU A 212 28.81 6.71 1.69
N GLU A 213 27.58 7.20 1.57
CA GLU A 213 27.20 8.57 1.92
C GLU A 213 27.21 8.82 3.44
N HIS A 214 26.70 7.86 4.23
CA HIS A 214 26.44 8.08 5.67
C HIS A 214 27.30 7.22 6.61
N GLY A 215 28.07 6.27 6.11
CA GLY A 215 28.88 5.33 6.91
C GLY A 215 30.05 5.97 7.66
N SER A 216 30.39 7.22 7.34
CA SER A 216 31.36 8.03 8.10
C SER A 216 30.70 8.97 9.12
N SER A 217 29.36 8.94 9.23
CA SER A 217 28.62 9.84 10.11
C SER A 217 29.00 9.66 11.57
N ARG A 218 28.97 10.78 12.30
CA ARG A 218 29.12 10.84 13.76
C ARG A 218 27.80 11.15 14.47
N ASP A 219 26.74 11.42 13.71
CA ASP A 219 25.42 11.67 14.26
C ASP A 219 24.84 10.39 14.88
N PRO A 220 24.51 10.37 16.19
CA PRO A 220 24.05 9.15 16.84
C PRO A 220 22.78 8.55 16.22
N GLN A 221 21.86 9.37 15.71
CA GLN A 221 20.62 8.88 15.10
C GLN A 221 20.90 8.22 13.76
N ILE A 222 21.74 8.82 12.91
CA ILE A 222 22.14 8.20 11.64
C ILE A 222 22.84 6.87 11.89
N VAL A 223 23.78 6.82 12.85
CA VAL A 223 24.49 5.59 13.19
C VAL A 223 23.53 4.52 13.73
N GLU A 224 22.62 4.89 14.63
CA GLU A 224 21.58 3.97 15.15
C GLU A 224 20.72 3.41 14.03
N LEU A 225 20.29 4.25 13.08
CA LEU A 225 19.49 3.86 11.93
C LEU A 225 20.22 2.85 11.04
N LEU A 226 21.46 3.18 10.63
CA LEU A 226 22.27 2.32 9.77
C LEU A 226 22.56 0.98 10.46
N CYS A 227 22.97 1.01 11.72
CA CYS A 227 23.23 -0.19 12.52
C CYS A 227 21.98 -1.07 12.67
N ALA A 228 20.82 -0.47 12.92
CA ALA A 228 19.56 -1.19 13.05
C ALA A 228 19.05 -1.77 11.72
N ALA A 229 19.46 -1.19 10.59
CA ALA A 229 19.13 -1.64 9.25
C ALA A 229 19.97 -2.82 8.74
N VAL A 230 21.08 -3.17 9.41
CA VAL A 230 21.91 -4.33 9.05
C VAL A 230 21.08 -5.62 9.12
N THR A 231 21.01 -6.35 8.00
CA THR A 231 20.28 -7.62 7.89
C THR A 231 21.16 -8.82 7.55
N ASP A 232 22.25 -8.59 6.84
CA ASP A 232 23.16 -9.65 6.37
C ASP A 232 24.62 -9.20 6.43
N TYR A 233 25.55 -10.14 6.23
CA TYR A 233 26.98 -9.82 6.14
C TYR A 233 27.32 -9.20 4.78
N ILE A 234 27.82 -7.97 4.81
CA ILE A 234 28.33 -7.25 3.64
C ILE A 234 29.72 -6.71 4.00
N PRO A 235 30.81 -7.14 3.33
CA PRO A 235 32.17 -6.76 3.71
C PRO A 235 32.40 -5.25 3.81
N GLN A 236 31.77 -4.48 2.91
CA GLN A 236 31.92 -3.03 2.81
C GLN A 236 31.40 -2.29 4.04
N ILE A 237 30.46 -2.87 4.81
CA ILE A 237 29.89 -2.22 6.00
C ILE A 237 30.58 -2.66 7.30
N GLU A 238 31.45 -3.67 7.26
CA GLU A 238 32.15 -4.17 8.47
C GLU A 238 33.06 -3.10 9.08
N ALA A 239 33.92 -2.48 8.29
CA ALA A 239 34.88 -1.49 8.77
C ALA A 239 34.22 -0.22 9.36
N PRO A 240 33.21 0.40 8.72
CA PRO A 240 32.46 1.50 9.33
C PRO A 240 31.83 1.13 10.68
N VAL A 241 31.22 -0.05 10.78
CA VAL A 241 30.55 -0.50 12.00
C VAL A 241 31.56 -0.80 13.10
N GLU A 242 32.68 -1.45 12.79
CA GLU A 242 33.77 -1.71 13.73
C GLU A 242 34.31 -0.41 14.34
N LEU A 243 34.58 0.60 13.51
CA LEU A 243 35.06 1.90 13.97
C LEU A 243 34.13 2.52 15.02
N TRP A 244 32.81 2.44 14.81
CA TRP A 244 31.83 2.97 15.76
C TRP A 244 31.77 2.20 17.08
N THR A 245 32.22 0.94 17.14
CA THR A 245 32.30 0.19 18.41
C THR A 245 33.31 0.81 19.40
N HIS A 246 34.27 1.59 18.89
CA HIS A 246 35.27 2.31 19.67
C HIS A 246 34.86 3.77 19.97
N SER A 247 33.65 4.19 19.60
CA SER A 247 33.16 5.55 19.85
C SER A 247 33.06 5.87 21.34
N GLY A 248 33.45 7.10 21.71
CA GLY A 248 33.21 7.64 23.05
C GLY A 248 31.74 7.98 23.33
N ASN A 249 30.90 8.06 22.28
CA ASN A 249 29.47 8.27 22.45
C ASN A 249 28.77 6.93 22.78
N ALA A 250 28.16 6.85 23.97
CA ALA A 250 27.54 5.63 24.47
C ALA A 250 26.42 5.08 23.56
N ARG A 251 25.64 5.96 22.91
CA ARG A 251 24.56 5.57 21.99
C ARG A 251 25.13 4.90 20.73
N VAL A 252 26.10 5.56 20.10
CA VAL A 252 26.83 5.06 18.92
C VAL A 252 27.48 3.72 19.24
N LYS A 253 28.25 3.65 20.34
CA LYS A 253 28.93 2.43 20.76
C LYS A 253 27.96 1.27 20.98
N LYS A 254 26.82 1.52 21.63
CA LYS A 254 25.80 0.50 21.88
C LYS A 254 25.20 -0.04 20.58
N ALA A 255 24.79 0.85 19.68
CA ALA A 255 24.19 0.45 18.40
C ALA A 255 25.19 -0.32 17.52
N ALA A 256 26.42 0.20 17.40
CA ALA A 256 27.48 -0.41 16.62
C ALA A 256 27.89 -1.79 17.18
N THR A 257 28.03 -1.93 18.51
CA THR A 257 28.37 -3.22 19.12
C THR A 257 27.31 -4.29 18.82
N ALA A 258 26.03 -3.93 18.80
CA ALA A 258 24.95 -4.86 18.45
C ALA A 258 25.01 -5.26 16.97
N ALA A 259 25.20 -4.29 16.07
CA ALA A 259 25.33 -4.54 14.64
C ALA A 259 26.59 -5.36 14.30
N TYR A 260 27.74 -5.06 14.91
CA TYR A 260 28.99 -5.78 14.69
C TYR A 260 28.89 -7.25 15.11
N LYS A 261 28.27 -7.53 16.27
CA LYS A 261 27.98 -8.91 16.69
C LYS A 261 27.11 -9.65 15.68
N LEU A 262 26.10 -8.98 15.10
CA LEU A 262 25.26 -9.56 14.06
C LEU A 262 26.07 -9.85 12.79
N LEU A 263 26.92 -8.91 12.35
CA LEU A 263 27.79 -9.10 11.18
C LEU A 263 28.74 -10.29 11.37
N LEU A 264 29.43 -10.38 12.50
CA LEU A 264 30.34 -11.49 12.77
C LEU A 264 29.60 -12.84 12.81
N LYS A 265 28.40 -12.88 13.39
CA LYS A 265 27.56 -14.08 13.38
C LYS A 265 27.17 -14.50 11.96
N LYS A 266 26.90 -13.54 11.09
CA LYS A 266 26.52 -13.77 9.69
C LYS A 266 27.70 -14.09 8.78
N LYS A 267 28.90 -13.59 9.09
CA LYS A 267 30.16 -13.89 8.38
C LYS A 267 30.57 -15.37 8.48
N GLY A 268 30.23 -16.02 9.59
CA GLY A 268 30.54 -17.42 9.85
C GLY A 268 29.39 -18.41 9.60
N ALA A 269 28.25 -17.95 9.07
CA ALA A 269 27.07 -18.75 8.75
C ALA A 269 26.97 -18.98 7.24
#